data_AF-A0A955DV30-F1
#
_entry.id   AF-A0A955DV30-F1
#
_cell.length_a   1.000
_cell.length_b   1.000
_cell.length_c   1.000
_cell.angle_alpha   90.00
_cell.angle_beta   90.00
_cell.angle_gamma   90.00
#
_symmetry.space_group_name_H-M   'P 1'
#
loop_
_entity.id
_entity.type
_entity.pdbx_description
1 polymer ?
#
loop_
_entity_poly.entity_id
_entity_poly.type
_entity_poly.pdbx_seq_one_letter_code
_entity_poly.pdbx_strand_id
1 'polypeptide(L)'
;EYPRKGIWTVGLVTGTSMRRIKDEAGAPCLSVFVPSTPTPFTGFTVTVRTEDTIDLPISVDEAIRFFITGGVLVPEHQSVPDRDLGASVTPPLEGGRIASEEGENGLS
;
A
#
# COMPACT_ATOMS: atom_id res chain seq x y z
N GLU A 1 -4.73 4.18 11.03
CA GLU A 1 -3.76 5.28 10.98
C GLU A 1 -2.47 4.88 11.74
N TYR A 2 -1.36 4.65 11.04
CA TYR A 2 -0.09 4.15 11.58
C TYR A 2 1.07 4.60 10.66
N PRO A 3 2.27 4.95 11.18
CA PRO A 3 2.69 4.93 12.59
C PRO A 3 2.29 6.18 13.40
N ARG A 4 1.77 7.22 12.75
CA ARG A 4 1.29 8.44 13.41
C ARG A 4 0.05 8.98 12.73
N LYS A 5 -0.61 9.94 13.38
CA LYS A 5 -1.73 10.68 12.82
C LYS A 5 -1.38 11.33 11.46
N GLY A 6 -2.31 11.26 10.53
CA GLY A 6 -2.21 11.66 9.13
C GLY A 6 -1.63 10.60 8.19
N ILE A 7 -1.17 9.44 8.69
CA ILE A 7 -0.55 8.39 7.87
C ILE A 7 -1.38 7.10 7.95
N TRP A 8 -1.71 6.53 6.79
CA TRP A 8 -2.48 5.30 6.67
C TRP A 8 -1.60 4.17 6.16
N THR A 9 -1.82 2.98 6.70
CA THR A 9 -1.14 1.74 6.31
C THR A 9 -2.21 0.70 6.03
N VAL A 10 -2.09 0.00 4.91
CA VAL A 10 -2.93 -1.17 4.60
C VAL A 10 -2.29 -2.38 5.27
N GLY A 11 -3.09 -3.17 5.98
CA GLY A 11 -2.64 -4.37 6.69
C GLY A 11 -3.68 -5.47 6.62
N LEU A 12 -3.26 -6.69 6.97
CA LEU A 12 -4.11 -7.87 6.98
C LEU A 12 -4.48 -8.20 8.43
N VAL A 13 -5.77 -8.25 8.75
CA VAL A 13 -6.24 -8.70 10.06
C VAL A 13 -5.99 -10.21 10.17
N THR A 14 -5.13 -10.61 11.09
CA THR A 14 -4.78 -12.03 11.32
C THR A 14 -5.56 -12.65 12.48
N GLY A 15 -6.21 -11.82 13.30
CA GLY A 15 -7.08 -12.27 14.38
C GLY A 15 -7.23 -11.24 15.50
N THR A 16 -7.63 -11.71 16.67
CA THR A 16 -7.71 -10.90 17.88
C THR A 16 -6.34 -10.76 18.55
N SER A 17 -6.17 -9.68 19.32
CA SER A 17 -4.98 -9.44 20.14
C SER A 17 -4.86 -10.37 21.35
N MET A 18 -3.69 -10.37 22.00
CA MET A 18 -3.46 -11.05 23.27
C MET A 18 -4.25 -10.40 24.41
N ARG A 19 -4.79 -11.21 25.32
CA ARG A 19 -5.61 -10.76 26.47
C ARG A 19 -4.98 -9.59 27.23
N ARG A 20 -3.71 -9.70 27.62
CA ARG A 20 -3.03 -8.67 28.42
C ARG A 20 -2.92 -7.32 27.70
N ILE A 21 -2.72 -7.33 26.38
CA ILE A 21 -2.66 -6.11 25.57
C ILE A 21 -4.05 -5.47 25.50
N LYS A 22 -5.09 -6.29 25.25
CA LYS A 22 -6.49 -5.82 25.25
C LYS A 22 -6.93 -5.28 26.61
N ASP A 23 -6.47 -5.87 27.71
CA ASP A 23 -6.78 -5.38 29.06
C ASP A 23 -6.07 -4.05 29.35
N GLU A 24 -4.81 -3.88 28.96
CA GLU A 24 -4.06 -2.62 29.09
C GLU A 24 -4.62 -1.50 28.20
N ALA A 25 -5.02 -1.85 26.97
CA ALA A 25 -5.63 -0.91 26.03
C ALA A 25 -7.07 -0.50 26.42
N GLY A 26 -7.70 -1.23 27.35
CA GLY A 26 -9.07 -0.99 27.79
C GLY A 26 -10.16 -1.20 26.72
N ALA A 27 -9.82 -1.79 25.57
CA ALA A 27 -10.70 -1.91 24.41
C ALA A 27 -10.39 -3.16 23.58
N PRO A 28 -11.36 -3.69 22.78
CA PRO A 28 -11.08 -4.72 21.79
C PRO A 28 -9.96 -4.28 20.83
N CYS A 29 -9.00 -5.18 20.64
CA CYS A 29 -7.86 -4.93 19.76
C CYS A 29 -7.65 -6.08 18.77
N LEU A 30 -7.20 -5.73 17.57
CA LEU A 30 -6.91 -6.62 16.46
C LEU A 30 -5.40 -6.84 16.33
N SER A 31 -5.03 -8.06 15.96
CA SER A 31 -3.69 -8.38 15.46
C SER A 31 -3.68 -8.12 13.96
N VAL A 32 -2.83 -7.20 13.51
CA VAL A 32 -2.72 -6.79 12.10
C VAL A 32 -1.30 -7.04 11.63
N PHE A 33 -1.16 -7.82 10.56
CA PHE A 33 0.11 -7.98 9.86
C PHE A 33 0.28 -6.83 8.87
N VAL A 34 1.40 -6.13 8.96
CA VAL A 34 1.79 -5.06 8.05
C VAL A 34 2.88 -5.60 7.12
N PRO A 35 2.57 -5.85 5.84
CA PRO A 35 3.55 -6.36 4.89
C PRO A 35 4.60 -5.33 4.51
N SER A 36 5.81 -5.81 4.26
CA SER A 36 6.86 -5.10 3.55
C SER A 36 6.69 -5.33 2.05
N THR A 37 7.07 -4.33 1.25
CA THR A 37 7.01 -4.40 -0.21
C THR A 37 8.41 -4.67 -0.78
N PRO A 38 8.55 -5.42 -1.90
CA PRO A 38 7.51 -6.08 -2.67
C PRO A 38 7.15 -7.49 -2.15
N THR A 39 7.74 -7.97 -1.05
CA THR A 39 7.55 -9.33 -0.55
C THR A 39 6.40 -9.41 0.48
N PRO A 40 5.16 -9.73 0.06
CA PRO A 40 3.94 -9.48 0.83
C PRO A 40 3.80 -10.37 2.08
N PHE A 41 4.71 -11.32 2.28
CA PHE A 41 4.74 -12.23 3.41
C PHE A 41 5.83 -11.88 4.44
N THR A 42 6.67 -10.89 4.14
CA THR A 42 7.61 -10.32 5.13
C THR A 42 7.00 -9.05 5.71
N GLY A 43 7.32 -8.71 6.95
CA GLY A 43 6.69 -7.58 7.61
C GLY A 43 6.73 -7.70 9.13
N PHE A 44 5.84 -6.97 9.80
CA PHE A 44 5.71 -7.00 11.25
C PHE A 44 4.25 -7.04 11.65
N THR A 45 3.98 -7.55 12.85
CA THR A 45 2.63 -7.59 13.42
C THR A 45 2.48 -6.46 14.43
N VAL A 46 1.41 -5.70 14.31
CA VAL A 46 1.00 -4.69 15.28
C VAL A 46 -0.31 -5.08 15.94
N THR A 47 -0.53 -4.55 17.14
CA THR A 47 -1.84 -4.59 17.79
C THR A 47 -2.42 -3.19 17.78
N VAL A 48 -3.66 -3.06 17.29
CA VAL A 48 -4.39 -1.79 17.20
C VAL A 48 -5.80 -1.96 17.77
N ARG A 49 -6.36 -0.89 18.36
CA ARG A 49 -7.76 -0.92 18.80
C ARG A 49 -8.66 -1.02 17.58
N THR A 50 -9.73 -1.80 17.70
CA THR A 50 -10.68 -1.99 16.59
C THR A 50 -11.29 -0.66 16.13
N GLU A 51 -11.54 0.26 17.05
CA GLU A 51 -12.09 1.59 16.75
C GLU A 51 -11.15 2.51 15.94
N ASP A 52 -9.84 2.23 15.95
CA ASP A 52 -8.83 3.01 15.21
C ASP A 52 -8.54 2.44 13.81
N THR A 53 -9.34 1.45 13.38
CA THR A 53 -9.22 0.78 12.08
C THR A 53 -10.41 1.09 11.18
N ILE A 54 -10.17 1.02 9.87
CA ILE A 54 -11.21 1.16 8.84
C ILE A 54 -11.14 -0.08 7.97
N ASP A 55 -12.28 -0.74 7.81
CA ASP A 55 -12.41 -1.87 6.89
C ASP A 55 -12.28 -1.38 5.45
N LEU A 56 -11.30 -1.93 4.73
CA LEU A 56 -11.09 -1.63 3.32
C LEU A 56 -11.80 -2.72 2.49
N PRO A 57 -12.82 -2.38 1.69
CA PRO A 57 -13.63 -3.37 1.00
C PRO A 57 -12.94 -3.84 -0.29
N ILE A 58 -11.80 -4.49 -0.13
CA ILE A 58 -11.01 -5.13 -1.20
C ILE A 58 -10.82 -6.62 -0.86
N SER A 59 -10.61 -7.45 -1.87
CA SER A 59 -10.23 -8.84 -1.66
C SER A 59 -8.79 -8.97 -1.16
N VAL A 60 -8.47 -10.10 -0.54
CA VAL A 60 -7.10 -10.41 -0.08
C VAL A 60 -6.11 -10.44 -1.26
N ASP A 61 -6.55 -10.93 -2.41
CA ASP A 61 -5.73 -11.01 -3.63
C ASP A 61 -5.41 -9.62 -4.20
N GLU A 62 -6.38 -8.70 -4.16
CA GLU A 62 -6.16 -7.28 -4.47
C GLU A 62 -5.18 -6.62 -3.50
N ALA A 63 -5.32 -6.88 -2.20
CA ALA A 63 -4.38 -6.37 -1.20
C ALA A 63 -2.95 -6.89 -1.46
N ILE A 64 -2.80 -8.19 -1.79
CA ILE A 64 -1.50 -8.79 -2.12
C ILE A 64 -0.88 -8.11 -3.36
N ARG A 65 -1.65 -7.88 -4.43
CA ARG A 65 -1.17 -7.12 -5.60
C ARG A 65 -0.71 -5.71 -5.23
N PHE A 66 -1.49 -5.02 -4.40
CA PHE A 66 -1.14 -3.68 -3.90
C PHE A 66 0.21 -3.71 -3.16
N PHE A 67 0.43 -4.68 -2.27
CA PHE A 67 1.70 -4.83 -1.54
C PHE A 67 2.88 -5.16 -2.46
N ILE A 68 2.72 -6.12 -3.38
CA ILE A 68 3.79 -6.52 -4.31
C ILE A 68 4.25 -5.33 -5.15
N THR A 69 3.32 -4.48 -5.57
CA THR A 69 3.62 -3.33 -6.42
C THR A 69 3.97 -2.05 -5.67
N GLY A 70 4.03 -2.09 -4.33
CA GLY A 70 4.33 -0.90 -3.54
C GLY A 70 3.26 0.20 -3.65
N GLY A 71 2.02 -0.18 -3.96
CA GLY A 71 0.90 0.74 -4.11
C GLY A 71 0.65 1.29 -5.51
N VAL A 72 1.38 0.80 -6.54
CA VAL A 72 1.14 1.19 -7.94
C VAL A 72 -0.17 0.60 -8.47
N LEU A 73 -0.47 -0.66 -8.14
CA LEU A 73 -1.73 -1.30 -8.53
C LEU A 73 -2.76 -1.13 -7.41
N VAL A 74 -3.63 -0.13 -7.58
CA VAL A 74 -4.82 0.09 -6.76
C VAL A 74 -6.01 -0.61 -7.42
N PRO A 75 -6.89 -1.31 -6.66
CA PRO A 75 -8.11 -1.89 -7.22
C PRO A 75 -8.96 -0.83 -7.91
N GLU A 76 -9.49 -1.13 -9.10
CA GLU A 76 -10.18 -0.14 -9.94
C GLU A 76 -11.34 0.55 -9.21
N HIS A 77 -12.08 -0.20 -8.40
CA HIS A 77 -13.21 0.31 -7.61
C HIS A 77 -12.78 1.12 -6.36
N GLN A 78 -11.49 1.17 -6.06
CA GLN A 78 -10.87 2.04 -5.03
C GLN A 78 -10.02 3.15 -5.66
N SER A 79 -9.91 3.21 -6.99
CA SER A 79 -9.09 4.21 -7.67
C SER A 79 -9.73 5.59 -7.54
N VAL A 80 -8.91 6.57 -7.13
CA VAL A 80 -9.32 7.97 -7.04
C VAL A 80 -9.06 8.63 -8.40
N PRO A 81 -10.07 9.26 -9.03
CA PRO A 81 -9.87 9.97 -10.29
C PRO A 81 -8.79 11.07 -10.18
N ASP A 82 -7.96 11.24 -11.20
CA ASP A 82 -6.87 12.24 -11.22
C ASP A 82 -7.34 13.67 -10.93
N ARG A 83 -8.57 13.99 -11.33
CA ARG A 83 -9.21 15.30 -11.05
C ARG A 83 -9.36 15.60 -9.56
N ASP A 84 -9.42 14.57 -8.71
CA ASP A 84 -9.62 14.69 -7.27
C ASP A 84 -8.27 14.73 -6.51
N LEU A 85 -7.14 14.45 -7.18
CA LEU A 85 -5.80 14.43 -6.58
C LEU A 85 -5.15 15.83 -6.47
N GLY A 86 -5.74 16.87 -7.07
CA GLY A 86 -5.34 18.27 -6.91
C GLY A 86 -3.96 18.66 -7.49
N ALA A 87 -3.15 17.70 -7.93
CA ALA A 87 -1.90 17.88 -8.66
C ALA A 87 -1.67 16.65 -9.56
N SER A 88 -1.13 16.87 -10.77
CA SER A 88 -0.75 15.80 -11.70
C SER A 88 0.18 14.80 -11.02
N VAL A 89 -0.34 13.64 -10.63
CA VAL A 89 0.48 12.50 -10.26
C VAL A 89 0.93 11.90 -11.58
N THR A 90 2.12 12.25 -12.04
CA THR A 90 2.68 11.60 -13.24
C THR A 90 3.01 10.16 -12.86
N PRO A 91 2.38 9.13 -13.46
CA PRO A 91 2.76 7.74 -13.21
C PRO A 91 4.22 7.52 -13.63
N PRO A 92 4.94 6.54 -13.04
CA PRO A 92 6.31 6.24 -13.43
C PRO A 92 6.36 5.97 -14.93
N LEU A 93 7.34 6.58 -15.60
CA LEU A 93 7.55 6.50 -17.04
C LEU A 93 7.45 5.04 -17.54
N GLU A 94 6.39 4.70 -18.28
CA GLU A 94 6.45 3.60 -19.25
C GLU A 94 7.36 4.05 -20.40
N GLY A 95 8.67 3.94 -20.18
CA GLY A 95 9.69 4.52 -21.04
C GLY A 95 10.75 3.52 -21.42
N GLY A 96 10.40 2.59 -22.32
CA GLY A 96 11.34 1.73 -23.04
C GLY A 96 11.19 1.85 -24.56
N ARG A 97 10.81 3.02 -25.10
CA ARG A 97 10.98 3.29 -26.53
C ARG A 97 12.37 3.85 -26.75
N ILE A 98 13.26 3.00 -27.25
CA ILE A 98 14.52 3.43 -27.87
C ILE A 98 14.18 4.38 -29.03
N ALA A 99 14.42 5.67 -28.85
CA ALA A 99 14.52 6.58 -29.97
C ALA A 99 15.82 6.22 -30.71
N SER A 100 15.67 5.77 -31.94
CA SER A 100 16.73 5.64 -32.92
C SER A 100 17.35 7.01 -33.19
N GLU A 101 18.62 7.20 -32.82
CA GLU A 101 19.45 8.23 -33.43
C GLU A 101 20.16 7.62 -34.65
N GLU A 102 19.54 7.78 -35.82
CA GLU A 102 20.29 7.92 -37.07
C GLU A 102 20.73 9.38 -37.16
N GLY A 103 22.03 9.63 -37.36
CA GLY A 103 22.51 10.97 -37.67
C GLY A 103 24.01 11.16 -37.45
N GLU A 104 24.76 10.95 -38.54
CA GLU A 104 26.02 11.63 -38.83
C GLU A 104 27.29 11.18 -38.09
N ASN A 105 28.14 10.45 -38.81
CA ASN A 105 29.54 10.85 -39.01
C ASN A 105 30.12 10.13 -40.23
N GLY A 106 29.89 10.75 -41.40
CA GLY A 106 30.84 10.63 -42.50
C GLY A 106 31.73 11.86 -42.47
N LEU A 107 33.04 11.67 -42.24
CA LEU A 107 34.07 12.35 -43.02
C LEU A 107 35.46 11.73 -42.76
N SER A 108 36.10 11.38 -43.88
CA SER A 108 37.53 11.14 -44.15
C SER A 108 38.28 10.05 -43.38
#